data_AF-A0A497S6H4-F1
#
_entry.id   AF-A0A497S6H4-F1
#
_cell.length_a   1.000
_cell.length_b   1.000
_cell.length_c   1.000
_cell.angle_alpha   90.00
_cell.angle_beta   90.00
_cell.angle_gamma   90.00
#
_symmetry.space_group_name_H-M   'P 1'
#
loop_
_entity.id
_entity.type
_entity.pdbx_description
1 polymer ?
#
loop_
_entity_poly.entity_id
_entity_poly.type
_entity_poly.pdbx_seq_one_letter_code
_entity_poly.pdbx_strand_id
1 'polypeptide(L)'
;GRYNITFFANDSAGNMAYGEYYFISEVGMQFNLSATGYNDTPLNITIEIYFDGSLIASNRSVGNLSLIIPRYRYNLKFSVFNNSLVASFNDVNVSENNNKTIRFDRLNTTEYLVVYAISSNYSMSNATLNLSYNGTDFTSESHLDVYICPEWNFSSRGCDGNWTNITENITQDFDNDLFIINVHRFSGFAIKQEGFCGDGVKNDDEECDGNDFGGKTCVSFGYDYGSLSCTSDCKISRSGCENRKFSGYISSGGGGGSSYVSKPKPSCFDGIQNCHHGSCEEGIDCGGPCQPCPSCFDGIQNQGEEGVDCGGPCEPCITTTTSTITITTIPTPTTTTTVVALTTIKETTSSVETTTVMSEESRDIFYAMILIVVSVVMIIAALILRMRRGGKEITEGLEEDMYKLRSMITHEEE
;
A
#
# COMPACT_ATOMS: atom_id res chain seq x y z
N GLY A 1 -32.48 -28.08 6.77
CA GLY A 1 -32.46 -26.86 7.63
C GLY A 1 -31.34 -26.91 8.67
N ARG A 2 -31.09 -25.82 9.42
CA ARG A 2 -30.14 -25.80 10.55
C ARG A 2 -30.74 -26.52 11.75
N TYR A 3 -30.00 -27.46 12.34
CA TYR A 3 -30.36 -28.14 13.57
C TYR A 3 -29.31 -27.83 14.61
N ASN A 4 -29.71 -27.10 15.66
CA ASN A 4 -28.85 -26.85 16.81
C ASN A 4 -28.97 -28.03 17.77
N ILE A 5 -27.82 -28.50 18.24
CA ILE A 5 -27.70 -29.56 19.22
C ILE A 5 -27.06 -28.94 20.47
N THR A 6 -27.71 -29.09 21.61
CA THR A 6 -27.11 -28.77 22.90
C THR A 6 -26.81 -30.08 23.62
N PHE A 7 -25.54 -30.30 23.95
CA PHE A 7 -25.07 -31.40 24.77
C PHE A 7 -25.03 -30.95 26.22
N PHE A 8 -25.53 -31.79 27.13
CA PHE A 8 -25.41 -31.57 28.57
C PHE A 8 -24.58 -32.70 29.17
N ALA A 9 -23.62 -32.36 30.01
CA ALA A 9 -22.80 -33.29 30.77
C ALA A 9 -22.97 -33.00 32.26
N ASN A 10 -23.25 -34.02 33.06
CA ASN A 10 -23.37 -33.90 34.51
C ASN A 10 -22.33 -34.82 35.16
N ASP A 11 -21.59 -34.28 36.13
CA ASP A 11 -20.66 -35.09 36.92
C ASP A 11 -21.36 -35.76 38.12
N SER A 12 -20.64 -36.62 38.84
CA SER A 12 -21.16 -37.32 40.02
C SER A 12 -21.44 -36.40 41.21
N ALA A 13 -20.98 -35.15 41.19
CA ALA A 13 -21.24 -34.14 42.20
C ALA A 13 -22.45 -33.26 41.87
N GLY A 14 -23.09 -33.47 40.70
CA GLY A 14 -24.24 -32.69 40.25
C GLY A 14 -23.87 -31.39 39.53
N ASN A 15 -22.61 -31.20 39.16
CA ASN A 15 -22.21 -30.06 38.35
C ASN A 15 -22.56 -30.31 36.89
N MET A 16 -23.36 -29.41 36.31
CA MET A 16 -23.78 -29.47 34.92
C MET A 16 -22.93 -28.54 34.05
N ALA A 17 -22.36 -29.09 32.98
CA ALA A 17 -21.78 -28.36 31.87
C ALA A 17 -22.62 -28.58 30.61
N TYR A 18 -22.57 -27.65 29.67
CA TYR A 18 -23.18 -27.83 28.35
C TYR A 18 -22.27 -27.37 27.23
N GLY A 19 -22.48 -27.90 26.03
CA GLY A 19 -21.82 -27.50 24.80
C GLY A 19 -22.82 -27.44 23.67
N GLU A 20 -22.67 -26.48 22.76
CA GLU A 20 -23.56 -26.30 21.62
C GLU A 20 -22.85 -26.68 20.32
N TYR A 21 -23.60 -27.30 19.42
CA TYR A 21 -23.17 -27.65 18.08
C TYR A 21 -24.32 -27.43 17.12
N TYR A 22 -24.07 -27.49 15.82
CA TYR A 22 -25.13 -27.53 14.84
C TYR A 22 -24.74 -28.40 13.65
N PHE A 23 -25.73 -28.85 12.90
CA PHE A 23 -25.53 -29.39 11.58
C PHE A 23 -26.58 -28.88 10.62
N ILE A 24 -26.26 -28.85 9.34
CA ILE A 24 -27.20 -28.53 8.29
C ILE A 24 -27.66 -29.86 7.71
N SER A 25 -28.88 -30.29 8.04
CA SER A 25 -29.48 -31.48 7.42
C SER A 25 -30.02 -31.09 6.05
N GLU A 26 -29.11 -30.88 5.11
CA GLU A 26 -29.41 -30.68 3.70
C GLU A 26 -28.42 -31.43 2.83
N VAL A 27 -28.86 -31.77 1.63
CA VAL A 27 -28.00 -32.44 0.66
C VAL A 27 -26.95 -31.44 0.15
N GLY A 28 -25.70 -31.88 0.10
CA GLY A 28 -24.63 -31.12 -0.54
C GLY A 28 -24.98 -30.82 -2.00
N MET A 29 -24.82 -29.57 -2.41
CA MET A 29 -24.92 -29.16 -3.79
C MET A 29 -23.56 -28.69 -4.30
N GLN A 30 -23.31 -28.92 -5.59
CA GLN A 30 -22.19 -28.26 -6.26
C GLN A 30 -22.55 -26.79 -6.48
N PHE A 31 -21.88 -25.92 -5.73
CA PHE A 31 -21.94 -24.47 -5.87
C PHE A 31 -20.79 -24.02 -6.77
N ASN A 32 -21.15 -23.50 -7.94
CA ASN A 32 -20.23 -22.95 -8.91
C ASN A 32 -20.32 -21.43 -8.91
N LEU A 33 -19.17 -20.79 -9.06
CA LEU A 33 -19.07 -19.35 -9.28
C LEU A 33 -17.99 -19.05 -10.30
N SER A 34 -18.12 -17.89 -10.94
CA SER A 34 -17.12 -17.33 -11.85
C SER A 34 -16.65 -15.98 -11.31
N ALA A 35 -15.35 -15.79 -11.17
CA ALA A 35 -14.76 -14.52 -10.80
C ALA A 35 -13.95 -13.97 -11.97
N THR A 36 -14.27 -12.79 -12.47
CA THR A 36 -13.55 -12.20 -13.59
C THR A 36 -12.99 -10.82 -13.27
N GLY A 37 -11.90 -10.49 -13.96
CA GLY A 37 -11.27 -9.19 -13.97
C GLY A 37 -11.82 -8.29 -15.07
N TYR A 38 -11.08 -7.23 -15.38
CA TYR A 38 -11.28 -6.45 -16.60
C TYR A 38 -11.28 -7.34 -17.86
N ASN A 39 -12.16 -7.03 -18.83
CA ASN A 39 -12.36 -7.79 -20.06
C ASN A 39 -12.63 -9.30 -19.85
N ASP A 40 -13.33 -9.65 -18.78
CA ASP A 40 -13.67 -11.03 -18.42
C ASP A 40 -12.45 -11.97 -18.27
N THR A 41 -11.29 -11.40 -17.97
CA THR A 41 -10.07 -12.17 -17.70
C THR A 41 -10.24 -13.02 -16.42
N PRO A 42 -9.72 -14.25 -16.37
CA PRO A 42 -9.75 -15.04 -15.14
C PRO A 42 -9.00 -14.32 -14.01
N LEU A 43 -9.65 -14.19 -12.85
CA LEU A 43 -9.09 -13.46 -11.71
C LEU A 43 -8.67 -14.42 -10.59
N ASN A 44 -7.52 -14.16 -9.97
CA ASN A 44 -7.11 -14.82 -8.73
C ASN A 44 -8.05 -14.43 -7.59
N ILE A 45 -8.77 -15.41 -7.04
CA ILE A 45 -9.74 -15.20 -5.98
C ILE A 45 -9.62 -16.26 -4.90
N THR A 46 -9.79 -15.83 -3.66
CA THR A 46 -10.06 -16.72 -2.53
C THR A 46 -11.51 -16.50 -2.11
N ILE A 47 -12.27 -17.57 -1.99
CA ILE A 47 -13.59 -17.55 -1.34
C ILE A 47 -13.52 -18.24 0.01
N GLU A 48 -14.14 -17.63 1.01
CA GLU A 48 -14.38 -18.20 2.32
C GLU A 48 -15.90 -18.18 2.58
N ILE A 49 -16.44 -19.31 2.99
CA ILE A 49 -17.87 -19.50 3.25
C ILE A 49 -18.07 -19.67 4.74
N TYR A 50 -18.79 -18.74 5.33
CA TYR A 50 -19.05 -18.70 6.76
C TYR A 50 -20.50 -19.04 7.07
N PHE A 51 -20.66 -19.71 8.20
CA PHE A 51 -21.94 -19.95 8.82
C PHE A 51 -21.85 -19.61 10.30
N ASP A 52 -22.66 -18.64 10.74
CA ASP A 52 -22.70 -18.21 12.14
C ASP A 52 -21.30 -17.88 12.71
N GLY A 53 -20.51 -17.16 11.90
CA GLY A 53 -19.12 -16.79 12.23
C GLY A 53 -18.07 -17.90 12.04
N SER A 54 -18.49 -19.15 11.85
CA SER A 54 -17.56 -20.28 11.64
C SER A 54 -17.24 -20.49 10.16
N LEU A 55 -15.97 -20.67 9.82
CA LEU A 55 -15.54 -21.03 8.47
C LEU A 55 -15.94 -22.49 8.16
N ILE A 56 -16.70 -22.69 7.09
CA ILE A 56 -17.21 -24.01 6.69
C ILE A 56 -16.46 -24.56 5.48
N ALA A 57 -16.13 -23.69 4.54
CA ALA A 57 -15.38 -24.05 3.36
C ALA A 57 -14.56 -22.84 2.91
N SER A 58 -13.38 -23.11 2.38
CA SER A 58 -12.58 -22.13 1.66
C SER A 58 -11.97 -22.79 0.43
N ASN A 59 -11.79 -22.01 -0.62
CA ASN A 59 -11.07 -22.46 -1.80
C ASN A 59 -10.48 -21.25 -2.52
N ARG A 60 -9.34 -21.46 -3.16
CA ARG A 60 -8.61 -20.47 -3.94
C ARG A 60 -8.50 -20.96 -5.36
N SER A 61 -8.91 -20.13 -6.31
CA SER A 61 -8.88 -20.48 -7.73
C SER A 61 -8.56 -19.26 -8.59
N VAL A 62 -8.37 -19.52 -9.88
CA VAL A 62 -8.25 -18.49 -10.91
C VAL A 62 -9.46 -18.61 -11.82
N GLY A 63 -10.30 -17.57 -11.86
CA GLY A 63 -11.52 -17.59 -12.66
C GLY A 63 -12.66 -18.37 -12.01
N ASN A 64 -12.89 -19.59 -12.51
CA ASN A 64 -14.03 -20.40 -12.10
C ASN A 64 -13.71 -21.27 -10.89
N LEU A 65 -14.71 -21.53 -10.07
CA LEU A 65 -14.58 -22.30 -8.84
C LEU A 65 -15.84 -23.12 -8.57
N SER A 66 -15.62 -24.33 -8.05
CA SER A 66 -16.69 -25.24 -7.62
C SER A 66 -16.41 -25.76 -6.22
N LEU A 67 -17.44 -25.81 -5.39
CA LEU A 67 -17.42 -26.32 -4.02
C LEU A 67 -18.64 -27.20 -3.79
N ILE A 68 -18.54 -28.19 -2.91
CA ILE A 68 -19.71 -28.96 -2.46
C ILE A 68 -20.10 -28.47 -1.08
N ILE A 69 -21.26 -27.83 -0.97
CA ILE A 69 -21.77 -27.29 0.30
C ILE A 69 -23.27 -27.58 0.46
N PRO A 70 -23.79 -27.77 1.68
CA PRO A 70 -25.22 -27.98 1.90
C PRO A 70 -26.05 -26.80 1.41
N ARG A 71 -27.25 -27.06 0.89
CA ARG A 71 -28.19 -26.01 0.46
C ARG A 71 -28.66 -25.18 1.66
N TYR A 72 -28.12 -23.98 1.82
CA TYR A 72 -28.50 -23.07 2.89
C TYR A 72 -28.19 -21.61 2.56
N ARG A 73 -28.28 -20.73 3.56
CA ARG A 73 -27.83 -19.34 3.50
C ARG A 73 -26.51 -19.17 4.24
N TYR A 74 -25.54 -18.52 3.61
CA TYR A 74 -24.19 -18.33 4.15
C TYR A 74 -23.73 -16.90 3.99
N ASN A 75 -22.73 -16.52 4.78
CA ASN A 75 -21.95 -15.32 4.51
C ASN A 75 -20.79 -15.71 3.60
N LEU A 76 -20.65 -15.02 2.47
CA LEU A 76 -19.59 -15.30 1.50
C LEU A 76 -18.57 -14.17 1.55
N LYS A 77 -17.30 -14.51 1.73
CA LYS A 77 -16.21 -13.54 1.72
C LYS A 77 -15.31 -13.83 0.52
N PHE A 78 -15.12 -12.81 -0.31
CA PHE A 78 -14.29 -12.84 -1.50
C PHE A 78 -13.07 -11.96 -1.28
N SER A 79 -11.88 -12.53 -1.38
CA SER A 79 -10.61 -11.79 -1.32
C SER A 79 -9.91 -11.85 -2.68
N VAL A 80 -9.57 -10.68 -3.22
CA VAL A 80 -8.88 -10.52 -4.51
C VAL A 80 -7.70 -9.55 -4.37
N PHE A 81 -6.84 -9.49 -5.39
CA PHE A 81 -5.66 -8.61 -5.42
C PHE A 81 -4.79 -8.73 -4.16
N ASN A 82 -4.45 -9.96 -3.77
CA ASN A 82 -3.68 -10.24 -2.55
C ASN A 82 -4.30 -9.64 -1.28
N ASN A 83 -5.63 -9.70 -1.16
CA ASN A 83 -6.39 -9.22 -0.02
C ASN A 83 -6.48 -7.67 0.09
N SER A 84 -6.00 -6.92 -0.91
CA SER A 84 -6.20 -5.48 -0.97
C SER A 84 -7.66 -5.08 -1.21
N LEU A 85 -8.48 -6.00 -1.73
CA LEU A 85 -9.92 -5.85 -1.79
C LEU A 85 -10.60 -7.09 -1.25
N VAL A 86 -11.46 -6.90 -0.25
CA VAL A 86 -12.30 -7.95 0.32
C VAL A 86 -13.76 -7.54 0.26
N ALA A 87 -14.61 -8.41 -0.27
CA ALA A 87 -16.05 -8.20 -0.32
C ALA A 87 -16.77 -9.31 0.45
N SER A 88 -17.49 -8.94 1.51
CA SER A 88 -18.21 -9.86 2.41
C SER A 88 -19.71 -9.69 2.22
N PHE A 89 -20.38 -10.71 1.70
CA PHE A 89 -21.81 -10.71 1.40
C PHE A 89 -22.52 -11.44 2.52
N ASN A 90 -23.57 -10.85 3.07
CA ASN A 90 -24.32 -11.46 4.16
C ASN A 90 -25.63 -12.09 3.66
N ASP A 91 -25.95 -13.24 4.25
CA ASP A 91 -27.20 -13.97 4.03
C ASP A 91 -27.46 -14.37 2.56
N VAL A 92 -26.47 -14.99 1.92
CA VAL A 92 -26.55 -15.43 0.52
C VAL A 92 -27.15 -16.83 0.44
N ASN A 93 -28.30 -16.97 -0.24
CA ASN A 93 -28.84 -18.29 -0.58
C ASN A 93 -28.02 -18.93 -1.73
N VAL A 94 -27.25 -19.97 -1.44
CA VAL A 94 -26.36 -20.59 -2.45
C VAL A 94 -27.10 -21.33 -3.55
N SER A 95 -28.35 -21.75 -3.31
CA SER A 95 -29.16 -22.40 -4.36
C SER A 95 -29.62 -21.39 -5.41
N GLU A 96 -30.01 -20.19 -4.98
CA GLU A 96 -30.46 -19.09 -5.87
C GLU A 96 -29.29 -18.36 -6.54
N ASN A 97 -28.10 -18.45 -5.95
CA ASN A 97 -26.91 -17.74 -6.42
C ASN A 97 -25.88 -18.67 -7.09
N ASN A 98 -26.27 -19.90 -7.45
CA ASN A 98 -25.40 -20.83 -8.15
C ASN A 98 -25.13 -20.39 -9.59
N ASN A 99 -23.94 -20.68 -10.11
CA ASN A 99 -23.47 -20.29 -11.46
C ASN A 99 -23.50 -18.78 -11.73
N LYS A 100 -23.39 -17.96 -10.67
CA LYS A 100 -23.33 -16.51 -10.79
C LYS A 100 -21.89 -16.03 -10.96
N THR A 101 -21.77 -14.79 -11.43
CA THR A 101 -20.49 -14.17 -11.75
C THR A 101 -20.31 -12.91 -10.90
N ILE A 102 -19.10 -12.75 -10.38
CA ILE A 102 -18.65 -11.54 -9.73
C ILE A 102 -17.45 -10.99 -10.49
N ARG A 103 -17.44 -9.67 -10.70
CA ARG A 103 -16.39 -8.96 -11.41
C ARG A 103 -15.68 -8.05 -10.45
N PHE A 104 -14.35 -8.01 -10.56
CA PHE A 104 -13.52 -7.06 -9.83
C PHE A 104 -12.55 -6.38 -10.77
N ASP A 105 -12.20 -5.13 -10.48
CA ASP A 105 -11.13 -4.42 -11.17
C ASP A 105 -10.31 -3.62 -10.15
N ARG A 106 -9.04 -3.39 -10.49
CA ARG A 106 -8.12 -2.54 -9.75
C ARG A 106 -7.31 -1.70 -10.73
N LEU A 107 -7.28 -0.41 -10.48
CA LEU A 107 -6.67 0.60 -11.32
C LEU A 107 -5.88 1.56 -10.43
N ASN A 108 -4.68 1.94 -10.86
CA ASN A 108 -3.97 3.08 -10.30
C ASN A 108 -4.11 4.23 -11.29
N THR A 109 -4.38 5.43 -10.79
CA THR A 109 -4.51 6.64 -11.61
C THR A 109 -3.58 7.73 -11.09
N THR A 110 -3.48 8.84 -11.80
CA THR A 110 -2.77 10.02 -11.30
C THR A 110 -3.59 10.82 -10.29
N GLU A 111 -4.92 10.72 -10.33
CA GLU A 111 -5.83 11.48 -9.45
C GLU A 111 -6.14 10.75 -8.14
N TYR A 112 -6.28 9.42 -8.22
CA TYR A 112 -6.58 8.52 -7.11
C TYR A 112 -5.44 7.54 -6.91
N LEU A 113 -5.06 7.31 -5.64
CA LEU A 113 -4.06 6.34 -5.22
C LEU A 113 -4.40 4.93 -5.73
N VAL A 114 -5.67 4.56 -5.61
CA VAL A 114 -6.20 3.30 -6.12
C VAL A 114 -7.70 3.40 -6.36
N VAL A 115 -8.18 2.74 -7.41
CA VAL A 115 -9.59 2.56 -7.73
C VAL A 115 -9.90 1.07 -7.75
N TYR A 116 -10.91 0.66 -6.99
CA TYR A 116 -11.49 -0.66 -6.97
C TYR A 116 -12.88 -0.62 -7.60
N ALA A 117 -13.19 -1.57 -8.48
CA ALA A 117 -14.54 -1.70 -8.98
C ALA A 117 -15.07 -3.10 -8.74
N ILE A 118 -16.33 -3.20 -8.33
CA ILE A 118 -17.01 -4.49 -8.16
C ILE A 118 -18.33 -4.45 -8.93
N SER A 119 -18.66 -5.56 -9.59
CA SER A 119 -19.99 -5.80 -10.12
C SER A 119 -20.42 -7.22 -9.82
N SER A 120 -21.66 -7.40 -9.37
CA SER A 120 -22.17 -8.70 -8.99
C SER A 120 -23.64 -8.81 -9.31
N ASN A 121 -24.07 -9.98 -9.76
CA ASN A 121 -25.48 -10.32 -9.94
C ASN A 121 -26.04 -11.18 -8.78
N TYR A 122 -25.31 -11.29 -7.67
CA TYR A 122 -25.75 -12.00 -6.48
C TYR A 122 -26.95 -11.30 -5.83
N SER A 123 -27.80 -12.11 -5.20
CA SER A 123 -28.85 -11.65 -4.30
C SER A 123 -28.37 -11.87 -2.87
N MET A 124 -28.26 -10.78 -2.13
CA MET A 124 -27.79 -10.72 -0.74
C MET A 124 -28.57 -9.65 0.04
N SER A 125 -28.53 -9.72 1.37
CA SER A 125 -29.20 -8.74 2.24
C SER A 125 -28.43 -7.42 2.33
N ASN A 126 -27.12 -7.52 2.55
CA ASN A 126 -26.17 -6.40 2.49
C ASN A 126 -24.76 -6.96 2.23
N ALA A 127 -23.80 -6.06 2.03
CA ALA A 127 -22.40 -6.42 1.94
C ALA A 127 -21.51 -5.40 2.65
N THR A 128 -20.31 -5.85 2.99
CA THR A 128 -19.25 -5.02 3.54
C THR A 128 -18.03 -5.14 2.62
N LEU A 129 -17.43 -4.01 2.27
CA LEU A 129 -16.20 -3.92 1.51
C LEU A 129 -15.06 -3.48 2.41
N ASN A 130 -13.92 -4.14 2.31
CA ASN A 130 -12.67 -3.67 2.88
C ASN A 130 -11.76 -3.26 1.73
N LEU A 131 -11.46 -1.96 1.63
CA LEU A 131 -10.57 -1.39 0.64
C LEU A 131 -9.24 -1.09 1.30
N SER A 132 -8.17 -1.79 0.93
CA SER A 132 -6.84 -1.51 1.46
C SER A 132 -6.15 -0.41 0.67
N TYR A 133 -5.49 0.49 1.39
CA TYR A 133 -4.54 1.46 0.88
C TYR A 133 -3.08 1.08 1.18
N ASN A 134 -2.84 -0.09 1.75
CA ASN A 134 -1.49 -0.61 1.96
C ASN A 134 -0.75 -0.77 0.62
N GLY A 135 0.49 -0.31 0.57
CA GLY A 135 1.32 -0.32 -0.63
C GLY A 135 0.90 0.68 -1.70
N THR A 136 0.15 1.73 -1.32
CA THR A 136 -0.07 2.92 -2.16
C THR A 136 0.87 4.05 -1.72
N ASP A 137 1.07 5.04 -2.59
CA ASP A 137 2.06 6.11 -2.41
C ASP A 137 1.52 7.31 -1.58
N PHE A 138 0.69 7.04 -0.58
CA PHE A 138 0.19 8.10 0.32
C PHE A 138 1.30 8.61 1.25
N THR A 139 1.18 9.86 1.69
CA THR A 139 2.11 10.50 2.64
C THR A 139 1.49 10.74 4.01
N SER A 140 0.16 10.83 4.10
CA SER A 140 -0.55 10.99 5.37
C SER A 140 -1.84 10.18 5.41
N GLU A 141 -1.87 9.20 6.30
CA GLU A 141 -3.01 8.29 6.48
C GLU A 141 -4.29 8.99 6.96
N SER A 142 -4.15 10.06 7.76
CA SER A 142 -5.29 10.82 8.30
C SER A 142 -5.94 11.77 7.29
N HIS A 143 -5.40 11.87 6.07
CA HIS A 143 -5.90 12.74 5.00
C HIS A 143 -6.33 11.92 3.78
N LEU A 144 -6.68 10.65 4.01
CA LEU A 144 -7.21 9.77 3.00
C LEU A 144 -8.72 9.84 2.97
N ASP A 145 -9.26 10.08 1.78
CA ASP A 145 -10.68 10.09 1.50
C ASP A 145 -11.09 8.97 0.55
N VAL A 146 -12.34 8.51 0.72
CA VAL A 146 -12.94 7.50 -0.13
C VAL A 146 -14.08 8.12 -0.94
N TYR A 147 -14.02 7.88 -2.23
CA TYR A 147 -15.01 8.32 -3.21
C TYR A 147 -15.75 7.13 -3.80
N ILE A 148 -17.04 7.29 -4.07
CA ILE A 148 -17.84 6.33 -4.82
C ILE A 148 -18.24 6.92 -6.16
N CYS A 149 -18.16 6.11 -7.20
CA CYS A 149 -18.77 6.36 -8.50
C CYS A 149 -20.07 5.55 -8.58
N PRO A 150 -21.26 6.14 -8.71
CA PRO A 150 -22.51 5.39 -8.78
C PRO A 150 -22.69 4.63 -10.10
N GLU A 151 -22.06 5.09 -11.17
CA GLU A 151 -22.19 4.55 -12.53
C GLU A 151 -20.82 4.16 -13.09
N TRP A 152 -20.20 3.15 -12.46
CA TRP A 152 -18.91 2.66 -12.94
C TRP A 152 -19.04 1.81 -14.20
N ASN A 153 -18.26 2.16 -15.22
CA ASN A 153 -18.24 1.46 -16.50
C ASN A 153 -16.99 0.59 -16.61
N PHE A 154 -17.20 -0.73 -16.53
CA PHE A 154 -16.12 -1.72 -16.63
C PHE A 154 -15.44 -1.76 -18.00
N SER A 155 -16.09 -1.30 -19.07
CA SER A 155 -15.50 -1.33 -20.42
C SER A 155 -14.50 -0.20 -20.62
N SER A 156 -14.86 1.01 -20.17
CA SER A 156 -14.00 2.20 -20.19
C SER A 156 -13.05 2.27 -18.98
N ARG A 157 -13.27 1.45 -17.94
CA ARG A 157 -12.58 1.53 -16.64
C ARG A 157 -12.66 2.94 -16.05
N GLY A 158 -13.84 3.54 -16.16
CA GLY A 158 -14.08 4.92 -15.77
C GLY A 158 -15.43 5.10 -15.09
N CYS A 159 -15.60 6.29 -14.50
CA CYS A 159 -16.86 6.72 -13.94
C CYS A 159 -17.66 7.46 -15.02
N ASP A 160 -18.84 6.93 -15.39
CA ASP A 160 -19.75 7.63 -16.31
C ASP A 160 -20.58 8.69 -15.58
N GLY A 161 -20.65 8.60 -14.24
CA GLY A 161 -21.25 9.61 -13.36
C GLY A 161 -20.21 10.54 -12.72
N ASN A 162 -20.55 11.07 -11.54
CA ASN A 162 -19.63 11.90 -10.74
C ASN A 162 -19.15 11.13 -9.52
N TRP A 163 -17.88 11.31 -9.17
CA TRP A 163 -17.33 10.86 -7.90
C TRP A 163 -17.92 11.67 -6.75
N THR A 164 -18.37 10.99 -5.71
CA THR A 164 -18.88 11.60 -4.48
C THR A 164 -18.10 11.09 -3.29
N ASN A 165 -17.61 11.99 -2.44
CA ASN A 165 -16.92 11.65 -1.20
C ASN A 165 -17.90 10.99 -0.21
N ILE A 166 -17.49 9.90 0.41
CA ILE A 166 -18.27 9.14 1.40
C ILE A 166 -17.50 8.89 2.70
N THR A 167 -16.32 9.50 2.90
CA THR A 167 -15.43 9.22 4.03
C THR A 167 -16.13 9.35 5.39
N GLU A 168 -17.01 10.35 5.55
CA GLU A 168 -17.72 10.59 6.81
C GLU A 168 -18.66 9.44 7.23
N ASN A 169 -19.07 8.57 6.30
CA ASN A 169 -20.04 7.50 6.55
C ASN A 169 -19.41 6.09 6.61
N ILE A 170 -18.08 6.01 6.61
CA ILE A 170 -17.33 4.76 6.60
C ILE A 170 -16.35 4.71 7.77
N THR A 171 -15.72 3.57 7.98
CA THR A 171 -14.71 3.41 9.04
C THR A 171 -13.34 3.24 8.42
N GLN A 172 -12.39 4.05 8.86
CA GLN A 172 -10.97 3.82 8.59
C GLN A 172 -10.36 3.04 9.75
N ASP A 173 -9.68 1.95 9.42
CA ASP A 173 -8.89 1.13 10.33
C ASP A 173 -7.42 1.39 10.03
N PHE A 174 -6.80 2.19 10.89
CA PHE A 174 -5.40 2.62 10.77
C PHE A 174 -4.39 1.51 11.09
N ASP A 175 -4.78 0.52 11.90
CA ASP A 175 -3.87 -0.56 12.27
C ASP A 175 -3.67 -1.55 11.12
N ASN A 176 -4.68 -1.65 10.23
CA ASN A 176 -4.71 -2.60 9.12
C ASN A 176 -4.70 -1.95 7.73
N ASP A 177 -4.44 -0.64 7.65
CA ASP A 177 -4.40 0.15 6.42
C ASP A 177 -5.63 -0.07 5.50
N LEU A 178 -6.84 -0.01 6.07
CA LEU A 178 -8.07 -0.32 5.33
C LEU A 178 -9.25 0.60 5.64
N PHE A 179 -10.14 0.74 4.67
CA PHE A 179 -11.48 1.33 4.84
C PHE A 179 -12.55 0.25 4.81
N ILE A 180 -13.49 0.31 5.76
CA ILE A 180 -14.63 -0.60 5.88
C ILE A 180 -15.90 0.14 5.49
N ILE A 181 -16.59 -0.37 4.46
CA ILE A 181 -17.74 0.28 3.83
C ILE A 181 -18.91 -0.69 3.80
N ASN A 182 -20.05 -0.29 4.36
CA ASN A 182 -21.30 -1.04 4.19
C ASN A 182 -22.01 -0.62 2.91
N VAL A 183 -22.30 -1.57 2.04
CA VAL A 183 -22.89 -1.32 0.73
C VAL A 183 -24.11 -2.20 0.48
N HIS A 184 -25.09 -1.62 -0.22
CA HIS A 184 -26.27 -2.35 -0.71
C HIS A 184 -26.15 -2.73 -2.18
N ARG A 185 -25.25 -2.07 -2.93
CA ARG A 185 -24.98 -2.31 -4.35
C ARG A 185 -23.50 -2.06 -4.60
N PHE A 186 -22.94 -2.73 -5.60
CA PHE A 186 -21.55 -2.57 -5.98
C PHE A 186 -21.39 -1.59 -7.15
N SER A 187 -20.26 -0.88 -7.15
CA SER A 187 -19.85 0.04 -8.20
C SER A 187 -18.33 0.29 -8.12
N GLY A 188 -17.86 1.45 -8.55
CA GLY A 188 -16.48 1.92 -8.41
C GLY A 188 -16.24 2.70 -7.11
N PHE A 189 -15.12 2.45 -6.46
CA PHE A 189 -14.67 3.06 -5.22
C PHE A 189 -13.22 3.49 -5.38
N ALA A 190 -12.87 4.70 -4.98
CA ALA A 190 -11.53 5.22 -5.12
C ALA A 190 -11.03 5.76 -3.79
N ILE A 191 -9.73 5.61 -3.54
CA ILE A 191 -9.03 6.21 -2.40
C ILE A 191 -8.17 7.34 -2.95
N LYS A 192 -8.29 8.52 -2.34
CA LYS A 192 -7.54 9.73 -2.69
C LYS A 192 -6.88 10.28 -1.43
N GLN A 193 -5.70 10.89 -1.58
CA GLN A 193 -5.17 11.76 -0.55
C GLN A 193 -5.61 13.18 -0.87
N GLU A 194 -6.32 13.81 0.07
CA GLU A 194 -6.65 15.23 -0.05
C GLU A 194 -5.44 16.08 0.33
N GLY A 195 -5.38 17.29 -0.21
CA GLY A 195 -4.36 18.26 0.16
C GLY A 195 -4.46 18.59 1.64
N PHE A 196 -3.33 18.66 2.33
CA PHE A 196 -3.30 18.93 3.76
C PHE A 196 -2.08 19.75 4.16
N CYS A 197 -2.23 20.44 5.30
CA CYS A 197 -1.14 21.24 5.85
C CYS A 197 0.07 20.38 6.23
N GLY A 198 1.19 20.62 5.57
CA GLY A 198 2.44 19.88 5.71
C GLY A 198 2.68 18.84 4.62
N ASP A 199 1.92 18.85 3.52
CA ASP A 199 2.16 18.04 2.33
C ASP A 199 3.23 18.64 1.38
N GLY A 200 3.65 19.87 1.67
CA GLY A 200 4.70 20.60 0.98
C GLY A 200 4.23 21.39 -0.24
N VAL A 201 2.93 21.44 -0.51
CA VAL A 201 2.33 22.15 -1.64
C VAL A 201 1.18 23.01 -1.14
N LYS A 202 1.17 24.31 -1.48
CA LYS A 202 0.07 25.18 -1.07
C LYS A 202 -1.22 24.83 -1.82
N ASN A 203 -2.11 24.13 -1.14
CA ASN A 203 -3.46 23.80 -1.55
C ASN A 203 -4.42 25.02 -1.51
N ASP A 204 -5.65 24.86 -2.01
CA ASP A 204 -6.62 25.95 -2.11
C ASP A 204 -7.13 26.43 -0.74
N ASP A 205 -7.24 25.52 0.23
CA ASP A 205 -7.77 25.80 1.57
C ASP A 205 -6.72 26.37 2.55
N GLU A 206 -5.45 26.47 2.14
CA GLU A 206 -4.37 26.96 2.98
C GLU A 206 -3.65 28.20 2.43
N GLU A 207 -3.01 28.97 3.33
CA GLU A 207 -2.30 30.19 2.94
C GLU A 207 -0.86 29.93 2.51
N CYS A 208 -0.26 28.86 3.03
CA CYS A 208 1.08 28.38 2.71
C CYS A 208 1.23 26.91 3.13
N ASP A 209 2.24 26.22 2.60
CA ASP A 209 2.72 24.95 3.15
C ASP A 209 4.25 24.94 3.16
N GLY A 210 4.86 24.84 4.34
CA GLY A 210 6.30 24.89 4.49
C GLY A 210 6.91 26.18 3.92
N ASN A 211 7.54 26.06 2.75
CA ASN A 211 8.13 27.17 2.00
C ASN A 211 7.31 27.62 0.78
N ASP A 212 6.23 26.89 0.45
CA ASP A 212 5.30 27.30 -0.59
C ASP A 212 4.33 28.35 -0.02
N PHE A 213 4.57 29.61 -0.33
CA PHE A 213 3.70 30.73 0.06
C PHE A 213 2.75 31.17 -1.07
N GLY A 214 2.62 30.38 -2.14
CA GLY A 214 1.87 30.75 -3.34
C GLY A 214 2.43 32.02 -4.00
N GLY A 215 3.76 32.15 -4.04
CA GLY A 215 4.48 33.30 -4.59
C GLY A 215 4.43 34.59 -3.76
N LYS A 216 3.87 34.55 -2.54
CA LYS A 216 3.85 35.72 -1.65
C LYS A 216 5.21 35.93 -0.97
N THR A 217 5.56 37.18 -0.75
CA THR A 217 6.77 37.59 -0.01
C THR A 217 6.41 38.60 1.09
N CYS A 218 7.37 38.96 1.95
CA CYS A 218 7.17 40.05 2.91
C CYS A 218 6.73 41.36 2.23
N VAL A 219 7.19 41.62 1.00
CA VAL A 219 6.80 42.77 0.18
C VAL A 219 5.32 42.73 -0.19
N SER A 220 4.76 41.54 -0.48
CA SER A 220 3.33 41.37 -0.75
C SER A 220 2.44 41.79 0.43
N PHE A 221 2.99 41.83 1.65
CA PHE A 221 2.28 42.23 2.87
C PHE A 221 2.67 43.64 3.37
N GLY A 222 3.40 44.41 2.58
CA GLY A 222 3.76 45.80 2.88
C GLY A 222 5.01 45.97 3.76
N TYR A 223 5.85 44.94 3.87
CA TYR A 223 7.16 45.03 4.51
C TYR A 223 8.28 45.24 3.48
N ASP A 224 9.44 45.76 3.91
CA ASP A 224 10.54 46.07 2.99
C ASP A 224 11.41 44.84 2.66
N TYR A 225 11.62 43.94 3.62
CA TYR A 225 12.43 42.71 3.47
C TYR A 225 12.10 41.68 4.57
N GLY A 226 12.80 40.55 4.57
CA GLY A 226 12.67 39.49 5.58
C GLY A 226 12.18 38.18 4.98
N SER A 227 11.83 37.23 5.85
CA SER A 227 11.38 35.90 5.47
C SER A 227 9.99 35.60 6.03
N LEU A 228 9.08 35.12 5.17
CA LEU A 228 7.84 34.50 5.62
C LEU A 228 8.15 33.14 6.24
N SER A 229 7.31 32.72 7.18
CA SER A 229 7.33 31.36 7.71
C SER A 229 5.90 30.84 7.75
N CYS A 230 5.69 29.58 7.40
CA CYS A 230 4.40 28.95 7.52
C CYS A 230 4.20 28.38 8.92
N THR A 231 3.08 28.68 9.57
CA THR A 231 2.74 28.07 10.87
C THR A 231 2.25 26.65 10.69
N SER A 232 2.16 25.88 11.78
CA SER A 232 1.57 24.53 11.78
C SER A 232 0.08 24.49 11.43
N ASP A 233 -0.60 25.65 11.44
CA ASP A 233 -1.99 25.79 11.01
C ASP A 233 -2.09 26.29 9.55
N CYS A 234 -0.98 26.18 8.80
CA CYS A 234 -0.79 26.66 7.44
C CYS A 234 -1.25 28.10 7.21
N LYS A 235 -0.87 28.96 8.17
CA LYS A 235 -1.02 30.41 8.11
C LYS A 235 0.32 31.07 7.87
N ILE A 236 0.31 32.12 7.06
CA ILE A 236 1.51 32.91 6.82
C ILE A 236 1.81 33.73 8.07
N SER A 237 2.92 33.43 8.72
CA SER A 237 3.50 34.30 9.75
C SER A 237 4.42 35.34 9.12
N ARG A 238 4.21 36.59 9.52
CA ARG A 238 4.95 37.78 9.10
C ARG A 238 5.97 38.21 10.15
N SER A 239 6.20 37.40 11.18
CA SER A 239 7.11 37.72 12.29
C SER A 239 8.56 37.88 11.85
N GLY A 240 8.96 37.21 10.76
CA GLY A 240 10.28 37.36 10.14
C GLY A 240 10.36 38.49 9.10
N CYS A 241 9.28 39.25 8.90
CA CYS A 241 9.28 40.41 8.00
C CYS A 241 9.69 41.68 8.74
N GLU A 242 10.52 42.49 8.09
CA GLU A 242 11.08 43.69 8.65
C GLU A 242 10.78 44.90 7.77
N ASN A 243 10.51 46.03 8.43
CA ASN A 243 10.49 47.34 7.80
C ASN A 243 11.86 47.98 8.02
N ARG A 244 12.38 48.69 7.03
CA ARG A 244 13.55 49.54 7.19
C ARG A 244 13.20 50.60 8.21
N LYS A 245 13.58 50.36 9.47
CA LYS A 245 13.51 51.39 10.49
C LYS A 245 14.51 52.45 10.10
N PHE A 246 14.00 53.55 9.57
CA PHE A 246 14.74 54.79 9.54
C PHE A 246 14.91 55.22 11.01
N SER A 247 15.92 54.67 11.68
CA SER A 247 16.28 55.05 13.04
C SER A 247 16.87 56.46 12.97
N GLY A 248 15.97 57.45 12.93
CA GLY A 248 16.29 58.82 13.21
C GLY A 248 16.72 58.93 14.67
N TYR A 249 18.00 58.64 14.94
CA TYR A 249 18.68 59.24 16.08
C TYR A 249 18.78 60.74 15.79
N ILE A 250 17.76 61.50 16.19
CA ILE A 250 17.90 62.94 16.35
C ILE A 250 18.79 63.15 17.57
N SER A 251 20.10 63.13 17.34
CA SER A 251 21.04 63.75 18.26
C SER A 251 20.90 65.26 18.10
N SER A 252 20.30 65.88 19.11
CA SER A 252 20.41 67.31 19.38
C SER A 252 21.88 67.71 19.40
N GLY A 253 22.34 68.38 18.36
CA GLY A 253 23.71 68.89 18.25
C GLY A 253 23.85 69.72 17.00
N GLY A 254 23.78 71.04 17.15
CA GLY A 254 23.84 72.00 16.05
C GLY A 254 25.16 71.98 15.29
N GLY A 255 25.09 72.41 14.03
CA GLY A 255 26.25 72.69 13.18
C GLY A 255 26.00 72.25 11.74
N GLY A 256 25.68 73.22 10.88
CA GLY A 256 25.44 72.99 9.46
C GLY A 256 26.65 72.37 8.76
N GLY A 257 26.39 71.29 8.02
CA GLY A 257 27.37 70.59 7.20
C GLY A 257 26.72 69.35 6.61
N SER A 258 26.14 69.50 5.42
CA SER A 258 25.51 68.41 4.67
C SER A 258 26.59 67.41 4.26
N SER A 259 26.76 66.33 5.05
CA SER A 259 27.51 65.15 4.63
C SER A 259 26.56 64.21 3.93
N TYR A 260 26.57 64.28 2.60
CA TYR A 260 26.05 63.23 1.74
C TYR A 260 26.92 61.99 2.00
N VAL A 261 26.42 61.03 2.77
CA VAL A 261 26.88 59.65 2.60
C VAL A 261 26.48 59.32 1.16
N SER A 262 27.48 59.27 0.28
CA SER A 262 27.29 58.93 -1.12
C SER A 262 26.68 57.54 -1.17
N LYS A 263 25.35 57.49 -1.29
CA LYS A 263 24.63 56.34 -1.81
C LYS A 263 25.38 55.95 -3.09
N PRO A 264 25.92 54.72 -3.21
CA PRO A 264 26.54 54.30 -4.46
C PRO A 264 25.54 54.57 -5.57
N LYS A 265 26.02 55.19 -6.65
CA LYS A 265 25.16 55.52 -7.78
C LYS A 265 24.53 54.20 -8.24
N PRO A 266 23.20 54.12 -8.31
CA PRO A 266 22.53 52.87 -8.63
C PRO A 266 23.08 52.32 -9.95
N SER A 267 23.56 51.08 -9.93
CA SER A 267 24.27 50.40 -11.03
C SER A 267 24.02 48.90 -11.00
N CYS A 268 24.10 48.25 -12.17
CA CYS A 268 24.00 46.79 -12.35
C CYS A 268 25.04 45.91 -11.62
N PHE A 269 25.79 46.43 -10.65
CA PHE A 269 26.84 45.72 -9.93
C PHE A 269 26.97 46.23 -8.48
N ASP A 270 25.90 46.82 -7.93
CA ASP A 270 25.92 47.41 -6.59
C ASP A 270 25.40 46.47 -5.50
N GLY A 271 25.01 45.25 -5.87
CA GLY A 271 24.55 44.18 -4.99
C GLY A 271 23.15 44.43 -4.45
N ILE A 272 22.39 45.37 -5.02
CA ILE A 272 21.11 45.83 -4.48
C ILE A 272 20.12 46.04 -5.63
N GLN A 273 19.04 45.25 -5.67
CA GLN A 273 17.97 45.43 -6.66
C GLN A 273 17.40 46.87 -6.60
N ASN A 274 17.66 47.66 -7.64
CA ASN A 274 17.24 49.06 -7.70
C ASN A 274 16.91 49.53 -9.14
N CYS A 275 16.59 50.82 -9.29
CA CYS A 275 16.25 51.40 -10.57
C CYS A 275 17.29 52.44 -10.98
N HIS A 276 17.73 52.36 -12.24
CA HIS A 276 18.62 53.33 -12.84
C HIS A 276 18.38 53.47 -14.34
N HIS A 277 18.86 54.54 -14.96
CA HIS A 277 18.79 54.72 -16.42
C HIS A 277 17.36 54.56 -17.02
N GLY A 278 16.31 54.80 -16.23
CA GLY A 278 14.91 54.83 -16.71
C GLY A 278 14.16 53.50 -16.63
N SER A 279 14.77 52.43 -16.14
CA SER A 279 14.13 51.13 -15.89
C SER A 279 14.62 50.52 -14.57
N CYS A 280 13.96 49.48 -14.09
CA CYS A 280 14.26 48.81 -12.83
C CYS A 280 14.82 47.40 -13.06
N GLU A 281 15.74 46.98 -12.19
CA GLU A 281 16.25 45.62 -12.15
C GLU A 281 15.15 44.62 -11.74
N GLU A 282 15.10 43.47 -12.41
CA GLU A 282 14.15 42.39 -12.15
C GLU A 282 14.66 41.42 -11.06
N GLY A 283 15.98 41.37 -10.84
CA GLY A 283 16.65 40.68 -9.74
C GLY A 283 17.79 41.53 -9.16
N ILE A 284 18.58 41.01 -8.22
CA ILE A 284 19.73 41.75 -7.68
C ILE A 284 20.76 41.91 -8.81
N ASP A 285 21.04 43.16 -9.23
CA ASP A 285 22.00 43.50 -10.29
C ASP A 285 21.66 42.99 -11.72
N CYS A 286 20.41 42.55 -11.98
CA CYS A 286 20.00 42.02 -13.28
C CYS A 286 18.57 42.46 -13.67
N GLY A 287 18.25 42.45 -14.97
CA GLY A 287 16.96 42.86 -15.52
C GLY A 287 16.85 44.36 -15.81
N GLY A 288 15.86 44.74 -16.61
CA GLY A 288 15.64 46.13 -17.03
C GLY A 288 16.83 46.76 -17.77
N PRO A 289 17.51 47.78 -17.19
CA PRO A 289 18.67 48.43 -17.82
C PRO A 289 19.97 47.61 -17.72
N CYS A 290 19.93 46.44 -17.05
CA CYS A 290 21.07 45.55 -16.78
C CYS A 290 21.01 44.27 -17.62
N GLN A 291 21.98 43.37 -17.45
CA GLN A 291 21.93 42.06 -18.12
C GLN A 291 20.66 41.31 -17.68
N PRO A 292 19.97 40.60 -18.59
CA PRO A 292 18.79 39.81 -18.24
C PRO A 292 19.10 38.86 -17.10
N CYS A 293 18.17 38.70 -16.15
CA CYS A 293 18.36 37.78 -15.05
C CYS A 293 18.52 36.33 -15.55
N PRO A 294 19.35 35.50 -14.90
CA PRO A 294 19.44 34.08 -15.21
C PRO A 294 18.07 33.43 -15.00
N SER A 295 17.63 32.63 -15.96
CA SER A 295 16.32 31.98 -15.97
C SER A 295 16.51 30.49 -16.13
N CYS A 296 16.60 29.78 -15.01
CA CYS A 296 16.73 28.32 -14.97
C CYS A 296 15.43 27.57 -15.35
N PHE A 297 14.49 28.21 -16.06
CA PHE A 297 13.18 27.66 -16.41
C PHE A 297 12.61 28.29 -17.71
N ASP A 298 13.46 28.89 -18.56
CA ASP A 298 13.01 29.56 -19.78
C ASP A 298 13.05 28.64 -21.03
N GLY A 299 13.48 27.39 -20.87
CA GLY A 299 13.53 26.40 -21.92
C GLY A 299 14.66 26.61 -22.93
N ILE A 300 15.65 27.46 -22.62
CA ILE A 300 16.81 27.70 -23.49
C ILE A 300 18.14 27.62 -22.72
N GLN A 301 19.13 26.90 -23.25
CA GLN A 301 20.45 26.79 -22.62
C GLN A 301 21.26 28.09 -22.80
N ASN A 302 21.28 28.96 -21.78
CA ASN A 302 21.96 30.25 -21.83
C ASN A 302 22.76 30.55 -20.53
N GLN A 303 23.38 31.72 -20.44
CA GLN A 303 23.92 32.30 -19.19
C GLN A 303 24.93 31.44 -18.38
N GLY A 304 25.55 30.43 -18.99
CA GLY A 304 26.54 29.54 -18.34
C GLY A 304 26.00 28.17 -17.93
N GLU A 305 24.79 27.81 -18.35
CA GLU A 305 24.17 26.50 -18.11
C GLU A 305 24.87 25.32 -18.82
N GLU A 306 24.90 24.16 -18.15
CA GLU A 306 25.47 22.92 -18.71
C GLU A 306 24.46 22.14 -19.58
N GLY A 307 23.16 22.42 -19.43
CA GLY A 307 22.05 21.91 -20.23
C GLY A 307 20.88 22.89 -20.23
N VAL A 308 19.79 22.60 -20.95
CA VAL A 308 18.61 23.49 -20.97
C VAL A 308 18.05 23.58 -19.56
N ASP A 309 18.06 24.78 -18.97
CA ASP A 309 17.55 25.05 -17.62
C ASP A 309 18.31 24.32 -16.49
N CYS A 310 19.55 23.85 -16.74
CA CYS A 310 20.33 23.12 -15.72
C CYS A 310 21.85 23.32 -15.85
N GLY A 311 22.57 23.17 -14.73
CA GLY A 311 24.01 23.33 -14.62
C GLY A 311 24.50 24.78 -14.58
N GLY A 312 25.75 24.99 -14.21
CA GLY A 312 26.32 26.34 -14.04
C GLY A 312 25.66 27.10 -12.87
N PRO A 313 25.00 28.26 -13.11
CA PRO A 313 24.26 28.99 -12.06
C PRO A 313 22.95 28.31 -11.62
N CYS A 314 22.51 27.25 -12.31
CA CYS A 314 21.29 26.48 -12.04
C CYS A 314 21.58 25.13 -11.35
N GLU A 315 20.53 24.39 -10.99
CA GLU A 315 20.68 23.04 -10.42
C GLU A 315 21.40 22.09 -11.40
N PRO A 316 22.27 21.18 -10.93
CA PRO A 316 23.06 20.31 -11.80
C PRO A 316 22.20 19.47 -12.76
N CYS A 317 22.62 19.34 -14.01
CA CYS A 317 21.89 18.54 -15.00
C CYS A 317 21.86 17.04 -14.64
N ILE A 318 20.66 16.46 -14.67
CA ILE A 318 20.48 15.01 -14.51
C ILE A 318 21.07 14.30 -15.74
N THR A 319 22.19 13.61 -15.55
CA THR A 319 22.84 12.83 -16.61
C THR A 319 22.23 11.42 -16.65
N THR A 320 21.34 11.19 -17.62
CA THR A 320 20.79 9.85 -17.87
C THR A 320 21.86 8.95 -18.46
N THR A 321 22.50 8.13 -17.62
CA THR A 321 23.45 7.11 -18.07
C THR A 321 22.68 5.83 -18.41
N THR A 322 22.52 5.56 -19.71
CA THR A 322 21.94 4.29 -20.20
C THR A 322 22.88 3.14 -19.89
N SER A 323 22.46 2.27 -18.96
CA SER A 323 23.18 1.02 -18.64
C SER A 323 22.69 -0.10 -19.54
N THR A 324 23.60 -0.71 -20.31
CA THR A 324 23.30 -1.87 -21.16
C THR A 324 23.52 -3.15 -20.37
N ILE A 325 22.46 -3.94 -20.17
CA ILE A 325 22.52 -5.24 -19.49
C ILE A 325 22.90 -6.30 -20.53
N THR A 326 24.01 -7.01 -20.32
CA THR A 326 24.40 -8.15 -21.17
C THR A 326 24.21 -9.45 -20.39
N ILE A 327 23.23 -10.26 -20.79
CA ILE A 327 22.94 -11.56 -20.15
C ILE A 327 23.73 -12.64 -20.90
N THR A 328 24.64 -13.33 -20.21
CA THR A 328 25.36 -14.49 -20.77
C THR A 328 24.94 -15.74 -20.02
N THR A 329 24.32 -16.70 -20.72
CA THR A 329 23.96 -18.01 -20.17
C THR A 329 25.03 -19.04 -20.52
N ILE A 330 25.47 -19.82 -19.53
CA ILE A 330 26.40 -20.95 -19.71
C ILE A 330 25.67 -22.22 -19.27
N PRO A 331 25.51 -23.24 -20.14
CA PRO A 331 24.82 -24.47 -19.77
C PRO A 331 25.76 -25.47 -19.05
N THR A 332 25.30 -26.01 -17.92
CA THR A 332 25.89 -27.19 -17.25
C THR A 332 24.78 -28.09 -16.69
N PRO A 333 25.00 -29.42 -16.58
CA PRO A 333 23.90 -30.40 -16.52
C PRO A 333 23.18 -30.55 -15.18
N THR A 334 23.55 -29.83 -14.12
CA THR A 334 22.99 -30.09 -12.78
C THR A 334 22.76 -28.85 -11.92
N THR A 335 23.08 -27.64 -12.37
CA THR A 335 22.80 -26.40 -11.64
C THR A 335 22.87 -25.19 -12.57
N THR A 336 21.90 -24.28 -12.50
CA THR A 336 21.98 -22.96 -13.13
C THR A 336 22.46 -21.97 -12.08
N THR A 337 23.71 -21.54 -12.17
CA THR A 337 24.27 -20.48 -11.32
C THR A 337 24.27 -19.17 -12.08
N THR A 338 23.38 -18.25 -11.71
CA THR A 338 23.39 -16.88 -12.23
C THR A 338 24.38 -16.06 -11.41
N VAL A 339 25.49 -15.65 -12.02
CA VAL A 339 26.49 -14.78 -11.35
C VAL A 339 26.23 -13.33 -11.76
N VAL A 340 25.78 -12.51 -10.82
CA VAL A 340 25.61 -11.07 -11.00
C VAL A 340 26.82 -10.37 -10.38
N ALA A 341 27.70 -9.81 -11.20
CA ALA A 341 28.78 -8.95 -10.73
C ALA A 341 28.27 -7.49 -10.73
N LEU A 342 28.11 -6.91 -9.54
CA LEU A 342 27.72 -5.52 -9.33
C LEU A 342 28.91 -4.76 -8.73
N THR A 343 29.36 -3.69 -9.41
CA THR A 343 30.25 -2.70 -8.81
C THR A 343 29.47 -1.41 -8.61
N THR A 344 29.19 -1.07 -7.35
CA THR A 344 28.41 0.11 -6.94
C THR A 344 29.33 1.13 -6.28
N ILE A 345 29.13 2.41 -6.60
CA ILE A 345 29.52 3.52 -5.72
C ILE A 345 28.29 4.43 -5.57
N LYS A 346 27.68 4.36 -4.35
CA LYS A 346 26.78 5.28 -3.60
C LYS A 346 25.78 6.14 -4.41
N GLU A 347 24.46 6.18 -4.15
CA GLU A 347 23.67 5.91 -2.95
C GLU A 347 22.19 5.71 -3.36
N THR A 348 21.62 4.51 -3.17
CA THR A 348 20.19 4.25 -2.92
C THR A 348 20.08 2.77 -2.55
N THR A 349 19.73 2.48 -1.31
CA THR A 349 19.53 1.13 -0.76
C THR A 349 18.30 0.49 -1.40
N SER A 350 18.50 -0.56 -2.20
CA SER A 350 17.45 -1.48 -2.62
C SER A 350 17.89 -2.89 -2.25
N SER A 351 17.17 -3.52 -1.32
CA SER A 351 17.40 -4.89 -0.90
C SER A 351 16.84 -5.85 -1.95
N VAL A 352 17.71 -6.50 -2.71
CA VAL A 352 17.31 -7.58 -3.62
C VAL A 352 17.29 -8.88 -2.84
N GLU A 353 16.10 -9.41 -2.57
CA GLU A 353 15.92 -10.74 -2.02
C GLU A 353 16.35 -11.80 -3.05
N THR A 354 17.23 -12.71 -2.62
CA THR A 354 17.67 -13.83 -3.46
C THR A 354 16.67 -14.97 -3.33
N THR A 355 15.84 -15.18 -4.35
CA THR A 355 14.92 -16.32 -4.39
C THR A 355 15.64 -17.56 -4.93
N THR A 356 16.02 -18.48 -4.05
CA THR A 356 16.47 -19.81 -4.44
C THR A 356 15.25 -20.70 -4.69
N VAL A 357 14.98 -21.01 -5.96
CA VAL A 357 13.91 -21.96 -6.34
C VAL A 357 14.51 -23.36 -6.41
N MET A 358 14.13 -24.24 -5.49
CA MET A 358 14.43 -25.68 -5.56
C MET A 358 13.53 -26.34 -6.61
N SER A 359 14.08 -27.22 -7.44
CA SER A 359 13.31 -28.01 -8.42
C SER A 359 12.31 -28.93 -7.71
N GLU A 360 11.20 -29.23 -8.37
CA GLU A 360 10.11 -30.06 -7.85
C GLU A 360 10.58 -31.41 -7.30
N GLU A 361 11.51 -32.10 -7.96
CA GLU A 361 12.09 -33.36 -7.47
C GLU A 361 12.87 -33.21 -6.15
N SER A 362 13.56 -32.10 -5.96
CA SER A 362 14.38 -31.89 -4.75
C SER A 362 13.54 -31.52 -3.51
N ARG A 363 12.34 -30.96 -3.72
CA ARG A 363 11.39 -30.63 -2.66
C ARG A 363 10.78 -31.88 -2.03
N ASP A 364 10.44 -32.88 -2.84
CA ASP A 364 9.85 -34.14 -2.36
C ASP A 364 10.86 -34.96 -1.54
N ILE A 365 12.13 -34.96 -1.94
CA ILE A 365 13.22 -35.59 -1.17
C ILE A 365 13.40 -34.89 0.19
N PHE A 366 13.29 -33.56 0.24
CA PHE A 366 13.43 -32.81 1.49
C PHE A 366 12.29 -33.08 2.48
N TYR A 367 11.04 -33.14 2.00
CA TYR A 367 9.89 -33.48 2.85
C TYR A 367 9.93 -34.93 3.34
N ALA A 368 10.37 -35.87 2.51
CA ALA A 368 10.57 -37.26 2.91
C ALA A 368 11.57 -37.39 4.07
N MET A 369 12.68 -36.65 4.03
CA MET A 369 13.68 -36.64 5.10
C MET A 369 13.14 -36.05 6.41
N ILE A 370 12.32 -34.99 6.34
CA ILE A 370 11.67 -34.41 7.53
C ILE A 370 10.71 -35.40 8.18
N LEU A 371 9.90 -36.10 7.39
CA LEU A 371 8.96 -37.10 7.92
C LEU A 371 9.70 -38.25 8.62
N ILE A 372 10.82 -38.71 8.09
CA ILE A 372 11.66 -39.73 8.73
C ILE A 372 12.18 -39.24 10.08
N VAL A 373 12.71 -38.01 10.16
CA VAL A 373 13.23 -37.45 11.41
C VAL A 373 12.12 -37.29 12.46
N VAL A 374 10.95 -36.77 12.08
CA VAL A 374 9.80 -36.63 12.98
C VAL A 374 9.35 -38.00 13.51
N SER A 375 9.33 -39.02 12.65
CA SER A 375 9.00 -40.40 13.03
C SER A 375 9.96 -40.94 14.08
N VAL A 376 11.28 -40.77 13.86
CA VAL A 376 12.33 -41.21 14.81
C VAL A 376 12.20 -40.49 16.14
N VAL A 377 11.95 -39.17 16.14
CA VAL A 377 11.76 -38.39 17.37
C VAL A 377 10.53 -38.86 18.15
N MET A 378 9.42 -39.15 17.46
CA MET A 378 8.21 -39.68 18.10
C MET A 378 8.43 -41.07 18.70
N ILE A 379 9.21 -41.93 18.03
CA ILE A 379 9.58 -43.26 18.55
C ILE A 379 10.47 -43.12 19.80
N ILE A 380 11.47 -42.23 19.76
CA ILE A 380 12.34 -41.96 20.92
C ILE A 380 11.52 -41.38 22.08
N ALA A 381 10.61 -40.45 21.82
CA ALA A 381 9.72 -39.89 22.83
C ALA A 381 8.81 -40.97 23.44
N ALA A 382 8.26 -41.87 22.62
CA ALA A 382 7.45 -43.00 23.09
C ALA A 382 8.29 -43.98 23.95
N LEU A 383 9.54 -44.25 23.57
CA LEU A 383 10.46 -45.08 24.36
C LEU A 383 10.80 -44.43 25.70
N ILE A 384 11.07 -43.13 25.72
CA ILE A 384 11.33 -42.37 26.96
C ILE A 384 10.10 -42.36 27.87
N LEU A 385 8.90 -42.19 27.30
CA LEU A 385 7.64 -42.24 28.05
C LEU A 385 7.35 -43.65 28.60
N ARG A 386 7.70 -44.71 27.86
CA ARG A 386 7.62 -46.10 28.34
C ARG A 386 8.66 -46.36 29.45
N MET A 387 9.88 -45.86 29.33
CA MET A 387 10.90 -45.96 30.39
C MET A 387 10.53 -45.18 31.67
N ARG A 388 9.75 -44.09 31.55
CA ARG A 388 9.20 -43.35 32.72
C ARG A 388 8.01 -44.05 33.39
N ARG A 389 7.28 -44.91 32.67
CA ARG A 389 6.17 -45.72 33.21
C ARG A 389 6.67 -47.11 33.62
N GLY A 390 7.43 -47.15 34.72
CA GLY A 390 7.59 -48.37 35.53
C GLY A 390 8.69 -49.32 35.08
N GLY A 391 9.75 -49.41 35.89
CA GLY A 391 10.56 -50.60 35.95
C GLY A 391 9.81 -51.73 36.65
N LYS A 392 9.31 -52.71 35.89
CA LYS A 392 9.29 -54.15 36.21
C LYS A 392 8.57 -54.90 35.10
N GLU A 393 9.25 -55.92 34.56
CA GLU A 393 8.80 -56.87 33.52
C GLU A 393 8.55 -56.16 32.17
N ILE A 394 9.06 -56.58 31.01
CA ILE A 394 8.94 -57.90 30.39
C ILE A 394 10.03 -57.97 29.30
N THR A 395 11.03 -58.82 29.48
CA THR A 395 11.86 -59.37 28.39
C THR A 395 11.07 -60.50 27.75
N GLU A 396 10.18 -60.20 26.80
CA GLU A 396 9.51 -61.21 25.95
C GLU A 396 8.75 -60.61 24.74
N GLY A 397 8.54 -59.29 24.66
CA GLY A 397 7.89 -58.67 23.49
C GLY A 397 8.82 -58.08 22.41
N LEU A 398 10.14 -58.01 22.67
CA LEU A 398 11.06 -57.30 21.77
C LEU A 398 11.45 -58.09 20.52
N GLU A 399 11.33 -59.42 20.55
CA GLU A 399 11.75 -60.30 19.44
C GLU A 399 10.67 -60.40 18.35
N GLU A 400 9.40 -60.30 18.73
CA GLU A 400 8.25 -60.34 17.81
C GLU A 400 8.07 -59.01 17.03
N ASP A 401 8.35 -57.88 17.67
CA ASP A 401 8.29 -56.55 17.05
C ASP A 401 9.48 -56.31 16.09
N MET A 402 10.67 -56.86 16.39
CA MET A 402 11.82 -56.82 15.47
C MET A 402 11.63 -57.69 14.23
N TYR A 403 10.89 -58.79 14.33
CA TYR A 403 10.56 -59.65 13.18
C TYR A 403 9.57 -58.97 12.21
N LYS A 404 8.56 -58.26 12.74
CA LYS A 404 7.59 -57.51 11.93
C LYS A 404 8.22 -56.34 11.17
N LEU A 405 9.11 -55.59 11.81
CA LEU A 405 9.87 -54.50 11.16
C LEU A 405 10.78 -55.02 10.05
N ARG A 406 11.40 -56.20 10.20
CA ARG A 406 12.23 -56.81 9.14
C ARG A 406 11.41 -57.26 7.93
N SER A 407 10.16 -57.67 8.14
CA SER A 407 9.25 -58.05 7.03
C SER A 407 8.71 -56.85 6.24
N MET A 408 8.62 -55.67 6.87
CA MET A 408 8.14 -54.46 6.20
C MET A 408 9.22 -53.79 5.33
N ILE A 409 10.50 -53.97 5.65
CA ILE A 409 11.63 -53.40 4.89
C ILE A 409 11.97 -54.24 3.65
N THR A 410 11.56 -55.51 3.58
CA THR A 410 11.89 -56.42 2.46
C THR A 410 10.85 -56.45 1.35
N HIS A 411 9.73 -55.72 1.48
CA HIS A 411 8.68 -55.67 0.46
C HIS A 411 8.79 -54.48 -0.51
N GLU A 412 9.90 -53.74 -0.48
CA GLU A 412 10.13 -52.55 -1.32
C GLU A 412 11.21 -52.76 -2.41
N GLU A 413 11.62 -54.01 -2.68
CA GLU A 413 12.59 -54.37 -3.75
C GLU A 413 12.05 -55.34 -4.82
N GLU A 414 10.74 -55.39 -5.06
CA GLU A 414 10.19 -55.99 -6.30
C GLU A 414 9.35 -55.02 -7.14
#